data_AF-A0A8C0EPA7-F1
#
_entry.id   AF-A0A8C0EPA7-F1
#
_cell.length_a   1.000
_cell.length_b   1.000
_cell.length_c   1.000
_cell.angle_alpha   90.00
_cell.angle_beta   90.00
_cell.angle_gamma   90.00
#
_symmetry.space_group_name_H-M   'P 1'
#
loop_
_entity.id
_entity.type
_entity.pdbx_description
1 polymer ?
#
loop_
_entity_poly.entity_id
_entity_poly.type
_entity_poly.pdbx_seq_one_letter_code
_entity_poly.pdbx_strand_id
1 'polypeptide(L)' 'MSQKDPCQKQACEIQKCLQVNNYMESKCETVLQEMRKCCARYPKGRSICCSGFEKEERERENERYRKQAQKSE' A
#
# COMPACT_ATOMS: atom_id res chain seq x y z
N MET A 1 -20.25 12.52 13.30
CA MET A 1 -19.87 11.15 12.89
C MET A 1 -18.57 11.25 12.13
N SER A 2 -17.47 10.73 12.68
CA SER A 2 -16.18 10.65 11.97
C SER A 2 -16.41 9.89 10.66
N GLN A 3 -16.08 10.49 9.52
CA GLN A 3 -16.21 9.80 8.23
C GLN A 3 -15.35 8.53 8.29
N LYS A 4 -15.97 7.38 7.97
CA LYS A 4 -15.25 6.10 7.93
C LYS A 4 -14.12 6.20 6.91
N ASP A 5 -12.96 5.67 7.25
CA ASP A 5 -11.83 5.63 6.34
C ASP A 5 -12.20 4.75 5.12
N PRO A 6 -12.06 5.26 3.88
CA PRO A 6 -12.57 4.59 2.70
C PRO A 6 -11.82 3.29 2.36
N CYS A 7 -10.60 3.08 2.87
CA CYS A 7 -9.80 1.88 2.64
C CYS A 7 -9.68 1.00 3.89
N GLN A 8 -10.43 1.31 4.95
CA GLN A 8 -10.45 0.53 6.20
C GLN A 8 -10.81 -0.94 5.97
N LYS A 9 -11.74 -1.23 5.04
CA LYS A 9 -12.15 -2.60 4.73
C LYS A 9 -10.96 -3.43 4.24
N GLN A 10 -10.23 -2.93 3.25
CA GLN A 10 -9.06 -3.60 2.69
C GLN A 10 -7.95 -3.76 3.74
N ALA A 11 -7.73 -2.74 4.58
CA ALA A 11 -6.78 -2.82 5.68
C ALA A 11 -7.13 -3.96 6.67
N CYS A 12 -8.42 -4.11 7.02
CA CYS A 12 -8.87 -5.21 7.87
C CYS A 12 -8.70 -6.58 7.19
N GLU A 13 -8.95 -6.69 5.89
CA GLU A 13 -8.74 -7.95 5.15
C GLU A 13 -7.25 -8.33 5.08
N ILE A 14 -6.34 -7.35 4.97
CA ILE A 14 -4.89 -7.61 5.07
C ILE A 14 -4.56 -8.23 6.43
N GLN A 15 -5.04 -7.62 7.51
CA GLN A 15 -4.80 -8.14 8.86
C GLN A 15 -5.32 -9.57 9.03
N LYS A 16 -6.55 -9.85 8.58
CA LYS A 16 -7.10 -11.22 8.59
C LYS A 16 -6.24 -12.19 7.79
N CYS A 17 -5.84 -11.80 6.57
CA CYS A 17 -5.01 -12.64 5.73
C CYS A 17 -3.67 -12.96 6.40
N LEU A 18 -3.03 -11.97 7.02
CA LEU A 18 -1.78 -12.17 7.75
C LEU A 18 -1.96 -13.13 8.91
N GLN A 19 -3.00 -12.96 9.73
CA GLN A 19 -3.27 -13.86 10.86
C GLN A 19 -3.36 -15.32 10.41
N VAL A 20 -4.15 -15.61 9.37
CA VAL A 20 -4.37 -17.00 8.91
C VAL A 20 -3.17 -17.58 8.15
N ASN A 21 -2.28 -16.73 7.64
CA ASN A 21 -1.08 -17.12 6.90
C ASN A 21 0.21 -17.00 7.72
N ASN A 22 0.14 -16.94 9.05
CA ASN A 22 1.31 -16.78 9.92
C ASN A 22 2.18 -15.57 9.52
N TYR A 23 1.52 -14.47 9.16
CA TYR A 23 2.13 -13.20 8.72
C TYR A 23 3.00 -13.31 7.47
N MET A 24 2.86 -14.38 6.67
CA MET A 24 3.50 -14.48 5.36
C MET A 24 2.82 -13.54 4.35
N GLU A 25 3.36 -12.32 4.20
CA GLU A 25 2.85 -11.31 3.25
C GLU A 25 2.74 -11.82 1.81
N SER A 26 3.66 -12.70 1.38
CA SER A 26 3.64 -13.29 0.03
C SER A 26 2.35 -14.07 -0.28
N LYS A 27 1.68 -14.60 0.75
CA LYS A 27 0.37 -15.27 0.61
C LYS A 27 -0.80 -14.30 0.56
N CYS A 28 -0.58 -13.04 0.90
CA CYS A 28 -1.57 -11.97 0.96
C CYS A 28 -1.45 -10.95 -0.18
N GLU A 29 -0.61 -11.23 -1.18
CA GLU A 29 -0.33 -10.35 -2.32
C GLU A 29 -1.61 -9.82 -2.98
N THR A 30 -2.61 -10.66 -3.20
CA THR A 30 -3.90 -10.25 -3.78
C THR A 30 -4.60 -9.16 -2.95
N VAL A 31 -4.62 -9.31 -1.62
CA VAL A 31 -5.29 -8.34 -0.73
C VAL A 31 -4.48 -7.05 -0.62
N LEU A 32 -3.14 -7.16 -0.61
CA LEU A 32 -2.24 -6.01 -0.68
C LEU A 32 -2.43 -5.22 -1.97
N GLN A 33 -2.62 -5.89 -3.12
CA GLN A 33 -2.92 -5.23 -4.40
C GLN A 33 -4.27 -4.51 -4.38
N GLU A 34 -5.30 -5.11 -3.79
CA GLU A 34 -6.60 -4.43 -3.63
C GLU A 34 -6.50 -3.20 -2.73
N MET A 35 -5.66 -3.23 -1.70
CA MET A 35 -5.38 -2.06 -0.87
C MET A 35 -4.65 -0.97 -1.67
N ARG A 36 -3.65 -1.32 -2.49
CA ARG A 36 -2.98 -0.36 -3.40
C ARG A 36 -3.98 0.28 -4.37
N LYS A 37 -4.86 -0.52 -4.98
CA LYS A 37 -5.95 -0.01 -5.84
C LYS A 37 -6.90 0.89 -5.09
N CYS A 38 -7.21 0.58 -3.82
CA CYS A 38 -8.03 1.45 -2.98
C CYS A 38 -7.35 2.82 -2.78
N CYS A 39 -6.07 2.82 -2.41
CA CYS A 39 -5.31 4.05 -2.19
C CYS A 39 -5.18 4.90 -3.45
N ALA A 40 -4.99 4.28 -4.62
CA ALA A 40 -4.92 4.99 -5.90
C ALA A 40 -6.22 5.70 -6.31
N ARG A 41 -7.37 5.32 -5.74
CA ARG A 41 -8.68 5.95 -6.06
C ARG A 41 -8.92 7.26 -5.32
N TYR A 42 -8.20 7.53 -4.23
CA TYR A 42 -8.43 8.69 -3.38
C TYR A 42 -7.22 9.61 -3.35
N PRO A 43 -7.41 10.92 -3.12
CA PRO A 43 -6.29 11.83 -2.88
C PRO A 43 -5.45 11.38 -1.68
N LYS A 44 -4.15 11.67 -1.75
CA LYS A 44 -3.21 11.35 -0.66
C LYS A 44 -3.69 11.92 0.67
N GLY A 45 -3.59 11.13 1.73
CA GLY A 45 -4.05 11.51 3.08
C GLY A 45 -5.56 11.46 3.29
N ARG A 46 -6.37 11.06 2.29
CA ARG A 46 -7.82 10.81 2.48
C ARG A 46 -8.09 9.58 3.34
N SER A 47 -7.21 8.59 3.29
CA SER A 47 -7.24 7.38 4.10
C SER A 47 -5.96 7.31 4.93
N ILE A 48 -6.10 7.17 6.25
CA ILE A 48 -4.95 6.94 7.12
C ILE A 48 -4.32 5.57 6.84
N CYS A 49 -5.12 4.58 6.45
CA CYS A 49 -4.65 3.25 6.08
C CYS A 49 -3.74 3.26 4.84
N CYS A 50 -3.83 4.29 3.99
CA CYS A 50 -3.00 4.43 2.79
C CYS A 50 -1.62 5.05 3.04
N SER A 51 -1.39 5.68 4.20
CA SER A 51 -0.14 6.38 4.51
C SER A 51 1.11 5.50 4.36
N GLY A 52 1.06 4.24 4.81
CA GLY A 52 2.16 3.28 4.63
C GLY A 52 2.39 2.92 3.16
N PHE A 53 1.32 2.70 2.39
CA PHE A 53 1.39 2.35 0.98
C PHE A 53 1.93 3.50 0.12
N GLU A 54 1.49 4.73 0.39
CA GLU A 54 1.96 5.94 -0.31
C GLU A 54 3.46 6.19 -0.08
N LYS A 55 3.96 5.90 1.13
CA LYS A 55 5.38 6.01 1.45
C LYS A 55 6.21 4.98 0.68
N GLU A 56 5.79 3.72 0.70
CA GLU A 56 6.46 2.62 -0.01
C GLU A 56 6.49 2.86 -1.53
N GLU A 57 5.42 3.39 -2.11
CA GLU A 57 5.36 3.75 -3.53
C GLU A 57 6.37 4.86 -3.87
N ARG A 58 6.44 5.92 -3.05
CA ARG A 58 7.40 7.02 -3.23
C ARG A 58 8.84 6.53 -3.14
N GLU A 59 9.14 5.64 -2.19
CA GLU A 59 10.48 5.06 -2.04
C GLU A 59 10.88 4.24 -3.26
N ARG A 60 9.97 3.42 -3.80
CA ARG A 60 10.20 2.68 -5.05
C ARG A 60 10.41 3.60 -6.25
N GLU A 61 9.66 4.69 -6.35
CA GLU A 61 9.84 5.67 -7.41
C GLU A 61 11.22 6.35 -7.31
N ASN A 62 11.60 6.78 -6.11
CA ASN A 62 12.92 7.36 -5.85
C ASN A 62 14.05 6.38 -6.19
N GLU A 63 13.91 5.11 -5.84
CA GLU A 63 14.89 4.08 -6.20
C GLU A 63 15.00 3.92 -7.73
N ARG A 64 13.87 3.94 -8.44
CA ARG A 64 13.86 3.89 -9.91
C ARG A 64 14.58 5.08 -10.52
N TYR A 65 14.35 6.30 -10.02
CA TYR A 65 15.08 7.49 -10.48
C TYR A 65 16.59 7.36 -10.24
N ARG A 66 16.99 6.88 -9.05
CA ARG A 66 18.42 6.68 -8.72
C ARG A 66 19.09 5.68 -9.65
N LYS A 67 18.42 4.55 -9.92
CA LYS A 67 18.93 3.52 -10.85
C LYS A 67 19.00 4.03 -12.30
N GLN A 68 18.09 4.92 -12.71
CA GLN A 68 18.13 5.54 -14.03
C GLN A 68 19.30 6.52 -14.17
N ALA A 69 19.54 7.36 -13.16
CA ALA A 69 20.67 8.30 -13.14
C ALA A 69 22.04 7.59 -13.20
N GLN A 70 22.17 6.44 -12.54
CA GLN A 70 23.39 5.61 -12.58
C GLN A 70 23.63 4.90 -13.92
N LYS A 71 22.61 4.82 -14.78
CA LYS A 71 22.71 4.14 -16.09
C LYS A 71 23.05 5.11 -17.24
N SER A 72 23.04 6.41 -16.95
CA SER A 72 23.39 7.49 -17.88
C SER A 72 24.84 7.97 -17.78
N GLU A 73 25.63 7.36 -16.90
CA GLU A 73 27.10 7.50 -16.79
C GLU A 73 27.80 6.27 -17.40
#